data_AF-A0A7S1UQ93-F1
#
_entry.id   AF-A0A7S1UQ93-F1
#
_cell.length_a   1.000
_cell.length_b   1.000
_cell.length_c   1.000
_cell.angle_alpha   90.00
_cell.angle_beta   90.00
_cell.angle_gamma   90.00
#
_symmetry.space_group_name_H-M   'P 1'
#
loop_
_entity.id
_entity.type
_entity.pdbx_description
1 polymer ?
#
loop_
_entity_poly.entity_id
_entity_poly.type
_entity_poly.pdbx_seq_one_letter_code
_entity_poly.pdbx_strand_id
1 'polypeptide(L)'
;SLVLFLIPLVTLLSRQSVVRALTIRNNHQETRWQQQQPQSYKSEHTASCGDYDRRSFLTNLLLLSTTTAASGILMKPFAPANAYTPDPDPLKESLYLLSRVQEATCLQERYIAKKRPPIAKMKLTLRLVERSYRIQDQVNFVTKYMDPTDIVAATQAGNEAAEALQDAISFVYNYNAPTISSSNDNDGNKSTMMTLDQKDFLINALTETREKIFDFVSYLPDQSKVLEARARVEEENKLNKDEFDPDLANDAGVFNPIVLPWNEERSK
;
A
#
# COMPACT_ATOMS: atom_id res chain seq x y z
N SER A 1 40.00 42.74 -43.41
CA SER A 1 38.78 42.05 -42.97
C SER A 1 38.92 41.67 -41.51
N LEU A 2 38.21 42.38 -40.64
CA LEU A 2 38.36 42.36 -39.18
C LEU A 2 36.99 41.99 -38.62
N VAL A 3 36.82 40.74 -38.17
CA VAL A 3 35.55 40.22 -37.66
C VAL A 3 35.62 40.20 -36.13
N LEU A 4 34.89 41.14 -35.52
CA LEU A 4 34.62 41.24 -34.09
C LEU A 4 33.71 40.09 -33.65
N PHE A 5 34.14 39.33 -32.64
CA PHE A 5 33.30 38.42 -31.87
C PHE A 5 32.68 39.17 -30.69
N LEU A 6 31.38 39.44 -30.77
CA LEU A 6 30.53 39.91 -29.67
C LEU A 6 29.77 38.70 -29.10
N ILE A 7 30.11 38.28 -27.88
CA ILE A 7 29.41 37.23 -27.12
C ILE A 7 28.41 37.90 -26.17
N PRO A 8 27.14 37.44 -26.05
CA PRO A 8 26.15 38.10 -25.21
C PRO A 8 26.27 37.67 -23.72
N LEU A 9 26.56 38.65 -22.88
CA LEU A 9 26.66 38.60 -21.41
C LEU A 9 25.27 38.74 -20.74
N VAL A 10 24.28 37.89 -21.07
CA VAL A 10 22.90 38.06 -20.56
C VAL A 10 22.37 36.85 -19.75
N THR A 11 23.08 35.74 -19.67
CA THR A 11 22.58 34.52 -18.98
C THR A 11 22.99 34.37 -17.51
N LEU A 12 23.73 35.32 -16.91
CA LEU A 12 24.25 35.16 -15.55
C LEU A 12 23.40 35.76 -14.41
N LEU A 13 22.36 36.54 -14.71
CA LEU A 13 21.55 37.23 -13.68
C LEU A 13 20.25 36.51 -13.30
N SER A 14 19.87 35.43 -13.98
CA SER A 14 18.65 34.66 -13.67
C SER A 14 18.87 33.56 -12.61
N ARG A 15 20.12 33.14 -12.35
CA ARG A 15 20.42 32.02 -11.44
C ARG A 15 20.64 32.39 -9.97
N GLN A 16 20.82 33.67 -9.63
CA GLN A 16 21.03 34.07 -8.22
C GLN A 16 19.74 34.19 -7.39
N SER A 17 18.58 34.38 -8.02
CA SER A 17 17.31 34.53 -7.31
C SER A 17 16.69 33.21 -6.86
N VAL A 18 17.02 32.09 -7.53
CA VAL A 18 16.47 30.76 -7.19
C VAL A 18 17.21 30.13 -5.99
N VAL A 19 18.51 30.42 -5.83
CA VAL A 19 19.31 29.86 -4.73
C VAL A 19 18.90 30.44 -3.36
N ARG A 20 18.45 31.71 -3.30
CA ARG A 20 17.98 32.32 -2.04
C ARG A 20 16.60 31.85 -1.58
N ALA A 21 15.74 31.37 -2.49
CA ALA A 21 14.41 30.85 -2.14
C ALA A 21 14.47 29.43 -1.53
N LEU A 22 15.50 28.64 -1.87
CA LEU A 22 15.70 27.28 -1.34
C LEU A 22 16.36 27.26 0.04
N THR A 23 17.18 28.25 0.41
CA THR A 23 17.80 28.32 1.74
C THR A 23 16.80 28.71 2.85
N ILE A 24 15.75 29.47 2.55
CA ILE A 24 14.75 29.88 3.56
C ILE A 24 13.81 28.73 3.94
N ARG A 25 13.61 27.74 3.05
CA ARG A 25 12.70 26.62 3.31
C ARG A 25 13.29 25.51 4.19
N ASN A 26 14.62 25.37 4.24
CA ASN A 26 15.28 24.37 5.10
C ASN A 26 15.36 24.78 6.58
N ASN A 27 15.55 26.07 6.88
CA ASN A 27 15.68 26.51 8.28
C ASN A 27 14.37 26.48 9.08
N HIS A 28 13.22 26.37 8.40
CA HIS A 28 11.91 26.29 9.09
C HIS A 28 11.50 24.86 9.46
N GLN A 29 12.20 23.85 8.94
CA GLN A 29 12.00 22.44 9.33
C GLN A 29 12.85 22.07 10.57
N GLU A 30 14.04 22.65 10.75
CA GLU A 30 14.90 22.36 11.91
C GLU A 30 14.37 22.94 13.24
N THR A 31 13.54 23.98 13.21
CA THR A 31 12.98 24.57 14.44
C THR A 31 11.81 23.78 15.04
N ARG A 32 11.27 22.77 14.34
CA ARG A 32 10.23 21.87 14.90
C ARG A 32 10.79 20.66 15.63
N TRP A 33 12.05 20.30 15.41
CA TRP A 33 12.65 19.10 16.01
C TRP A 33 13.32 19.33 17.39
N GLN A 34 13.47 20.59 17.84
CA GLN A 34 14.05 20.88 19.16
C GLN A 34 13.04 20.99 20.31
N GLN A 35 11.74 20.84 20.06
CA GLN A 35 10.70 21.02 21.10
C GLN A 35 9.94 19.74 21.47
N GLN A 36 10.60 18.59 21.38
CA GLN A 36 10.16 17.35 22.02
C GLN A 36 11.36 16.59 22.58
N GLN A 37 11.91 17.09 23.70
CA GLN A 37 12.63 16.20 24.61
C GLN A 37 11.63 15.50 25.53
N PRO A 38 11.76 14.19 25.77
CA PRO A 38 10.84 13.44 26.61
C PRO A 38 11.03 13.81 28.09
N GLN A 39 9.93 14.20 28.76
CA GLN A 39 9.92 14.24 30.21
C GLN A 39 10.01 12.82 30.75
N SER A 40 11.08 12.60 31.51
CA SER A 40 11.32 11.44 32.38
C SER A 40 10.11 11.22 33.30
N TYR A 41 9.35 10.16 33.04
CA TYR A 41 8.36 9.64 33.98
C TYR A 41 8.93 8.41 34.68
N LYS A 42 8.98 8.52 36.00
CA LYS A 42 9.42 7.48 36.93
C LYS A 42 8.52 6.25 36.84
N SER A 43 9.18 5.11 37.00
CA SER A 43 8.65 3.78 37.25
C SER A 43 7.61 3.75 38.36
N GLU A 44 6.49 3.06 38.13
CA GLU A 44 6.02 1.92 38.94
C GLU A 44 4.70 1.38 38.35
N HIS A 45 4.47 0.08 38.54
CA HIS A 45 3.29 -0.74 38.21
C HIS A 45 3.37 -1.65 36.96
N THR A 46 3.90 -2.85 37.24
CA THR A 46 3.36 -4.19 36.90
C THR A 46 2.96 -4.49 35.46
N ALA A 47 3.70 -5.48 34.92
CA ALA A 47 3.44 -6.19 33.68
C ALA A 47 1.98 -6.66 33.51
N SER A 48 1.43 -6.40 32.32
CA SER A 48 0.49 -7.32 31.66
C SER A 48 0.54 -7.05 30.16
N CYS A 49 1.09 -8.00 29.41
CA CYS A 49 1.06 -8.06 27.96
C CYS A 49 -0.41 -8.06 27.49
N GLY A 50 -0.79 -7.10 26.65
CA GLY A 50 -2.12 -7.01 26.06
C GLY A 50 -2.29 -8.05 24.96
N ASP A 51 -2.64 -9.27 25.38
CA ASP A 51 -3.30 -10.26 24.54
C ASP A 51 -4.64 -9.66 24.10
N TYR A 52 -4.79 -9.32 22.81
CA TYR A 52 -6.08 -8.88 22.27
C TYR A 52 -6.99 -10.10 22.12
N ASP A 53 -7.57 -10.46 23.27
CA ASP A 53 -8.42 -11.62 23.45
C ASP A 53 -9.72 -11.43 22.66
N ARG A 54 -9.86 -12.15 21.54
CA ARG A 54 -11.09 -12.26 20.74
C ARG A 54 -12.29 -12.84 21.53
N ARG A 55 -12.10 -13.16 22.81
CA ARG A 55 -13.07 -13.82 23.69
C ARG A 55 -13.98 -12.86 24.48
N SER A 56 -13.63 -11.58 24.58
CA SER A 56 -14.41 -10.61 25.39
C SER A 56 -15.70 -10.10 24.73
N PHE A 57 -15.95 -10.42 23.46
CA PHE A 57 -17.21 -10.09 22.79
C PHE A 57 -18.32 -11.12 23.07
N LEU A 58 -17.95 -12.35 23.43
CA LEU A 58 -18.90 -13.43 23.74
C LEU A 58 -19.37 -13.40 25.19
N THR A 59 -18.58 -12.86 26.12
CA THR A 59 -18.93 -12.76 27.53
C THR A 59 -19.92 -11.65 27.84
N ASN A 60 -19.93 -10.54 27.09
CA ASN A 60 -20.92 -9.46 27.26
C ASN A 60 -22.27 -9.73 26.57
N LEU A 61 -22.39 -10.78 25.75
CA LEU A 61 -23.68 -11.23 25.19
C LEU A 61 -24.40 -12.23 26.11
N LEU A 62 -23.73 -12.74 27.14
CA LEU A 62 -24.25 -13.84 27.98
C LEU A 62 -25.03 -13.38 29.24
N LEU A 63 -25.12 -12.07 29.51
CA LEU A 63 -25.70 -11.53 30.74
C LEU A 63 -27.08 -10.85 30.60
N LEU A 64 -27.74 -10.94 29.45
CA LEU A 64 -29.17 -10.64 29.30
C LEU A 64 -29.93 -11.92 28.92
N SER A 65 -30.07 -12.84 29.86
CA SER A 65 -30.95 -14.00 29.76
C SER A 65 -32.05 -13.95 30.82
N THR A 66 -33.06 -13.13 30.57
CA THR A 66 -34.39 -13.36 31.13
C THR A 66 -35.40 -13.52 30.00
N THR A 67 -35.70 -14.80 29.76
CA THR A 67 -36.99 -15.31 29.26
C THR A 67 -37.53 -14.68 27.98
N THR A 68 -37.21 -15.28 26.84
CA THR A 68 -38.22 -15.49 25.79
C THR A 68 -37.83 -16.71 24.94
N ALA A 69 -38.86 -17.52 24.68
CA ALA A 69 -38.76 -18.86 24.16
C ALA A 69 -38.37 -18.91 22.67
N ALA A 70 -37.69 -20.01 22.33
CA ALA A 70 -37.74 -20.71 21.05
C ALA A 70 -37.68 -19.86 19.77
N SER A 71 -36.46 -19.52 19.36
CA SER A 71 -36.14 -19.39 17.94
C SER A 71 -34.78 -20.05 17.74
N GLY A 72 -34.80 -21.37 17.51
CA GLY A 72 -33.66 -22.15 17.10
C GLY A 72 -33.25 -21.79 15.67
N ILE A 73 -32.70 -20.59 15.49
CA ILE A 73 -31.94 -20.27 14.29
C ILE A 73 -30.62 -21.03 14.46
N LEU A 74 -30.58 -22.19 13.82
CA LEU A 74 -29.43 -23.04 13.59
C LEU A 74 -28.28 -22.17 13.07
N MET A 75 -27.43 -21.66 13.96
CA MET A 75 -26.16 -21.04 13.58
C MET A 75 -25.29 -22.17 13.04
N LYS A 76 -25.37 -22.41 11.73
CA LYS A 76 -24.39 -23.23 11.02
C LYS A 76 -23.02 -22.64 11.37
N PRO A 77 -22.09 -23.43 11.92
CA PRO A 77 -20.72 -22.97 12.06
C PRO A 77 -20.26 -22.53 10.67
N PHE A 78 -19.81 -21.29 10.53
CA PHE A 78 -19.14 -20.83 9.33
C PHE A 78 -18.00 -21.81 9.10
N ALA A 79 -18.14 -22.68 8.10
CA ALA A 79 -17.02 -23.49 7.64
C ALA A 79 -15.91 -22.49 7.32
N PRO A 80 -14.68 -22.69 7.82
CA PRO A 80 -13.57 -21.83 7.44
C PRO A 80 -13.51 -21.85 5.92
N ALA A 81 -13.56 -20.67 5.30
CA ALA A 81 -13.45 -20.54 3.86
C ALA A 81 -12.08 -21.11 3.46
N ASN A 82 -12.08 -22.36 3.00
CA ASN A 82 -10.88 -23.16 2.71
C ASN A 82 -10.30 -22.80 1.33
N ALA A 83 -10.31 -21.51 0.98
CA ALA A 83 -9.92 -21.02 -0.34
C ALA A 83 -8.40 -20.83 -0.46
N TYR A 84 -7.69 -20.79 0.68
CA TYR A 84 -6.26 -20.57 0.71
C TYR A 84 -5.53 -21.78 1.27
N THR A 85 -4.68 -22.40 0.45
CA THR A 85 -3.73 -23.43 0.88
C THR A 85 -2.34 -22.80 1.00
N PRO A 86 -1.81 -22.60 2.22
CA PRO A 86 -0.45 -22.12 2.40
C PRO A 86 0.58 -23.04 1.75
N ASP A 87 1.63 -22.48 1.16
CA ASP A 87 2.74 -23.28 0.64
C ASP A 87 3.52 -23.92 1.81
N PRO A 88 3.95 -25.20 1.72
CA PRO A 88 4.81 -25.80 2.73
C PRO A 88 6.17 -25.11 2.87
N ASP A 89 6.68 -24.44 1.83
CA ASP A 89 7.90 -23.63 1.92
C ASP A 89 7.57 -22.19 2.37
N PRO A 90 7.98 -21.77 3.59
CA PRO A 90 7.65 -20.45 4.10
C PRO A 90 8.31 -19.31 3.30
N LEU A 91 9.45 -19.55 2.64
CA LEU A 91 10.06 -18.53 1.76
C LEU A 91 9.19 -18.29 0.53
N LYS A 92 8.73 -19.37 -0.09
CA LYS A 92 7.86 -19.31 -1.26
C LYS A 92 6.52 -18.67 -0.93
N GLU A 93 5.97 -18.97 0.24
CA GLU A 93 4.78 -18.33 0.80
C GLU A 93 4.97 -16.81 0.95
N SER A 94 6.06 -16.35 1.57
CA SER A 94 6.34 -14.92 1.70
C SER A 94 6.53 -14.21 0.35
N LEU A 95 7.21 -14.86 -0.60
CA LEU A 95 7.39 -14.35 -1.97
C LEU A 95 6.07 -14.27 -2.73
N TYR A 96 5.18 -15.24 -2.50
CA TYR A 96 3.83 -15.23 -3.04
C TYR A 96 3.04 -14.03 -2.49
N LEU A 97 3.09 -13.78 -1.17
CA LEU A 97 2.42 -12.62 -0.57
C LEU A 97 2.97 -11.29 -1.10
N LEU A 98 4.29 -11.16 -1.31
CA LEU A 98 4.90 -9.98 -1.95
C LEU A 98 4.42 -9.81 -3.40
N SER A 99 4.33 -10.91 -4.16
CA SER A 99 3.82 -10.90 -5.55
C SER A 99 2.34 -10.47 -5.59
N ARG A 100 1.54 -10.87 -4.60
CA ARG A 100 0.14 -10.43 -4.45
C ARG A 100 0.01 -8.95 -4.11
N VAL A 101 0.96 -8.36 -3.38
CA VAL A 101 1.02 -6.90 -3.21
C VAL A 101 1.23 -6.21 -4.55
N GLN A 102 2.20 -6.65 -5.35
CA GLN A 102 2.48 -6.07 -6.66
C GLN A 102 1.29 -6.15 -7.61
N GLU A 103 0.58 -7.27 -7.60
CA GLU A 103 -0.66 -7.42 -8.37
C GLU A 103 -1.76 -6.48 -7.87
N ALA A 104 -1.97 -6.41 -6.54
CA ALA A 104 -2.99 -5.56 -5.96
C ALA A 104 -2.76 -4.08 -6.26
N THR A 105 -1.50 -3.61 -6.27
CA THR A 105 -1.17 -2.24 -6.64
C THR A 105 -1.37 -1.98 -8.14
N CYS A 106 -1.07 -2.94 -9.03
CA CYS A 106 -1.42 -2.84 -10.47
C CYS A 106 -2.93 -2.73 -10.69
N LEU A 107 -3.72 -3.53 -9.97
CA LEU A 107 -5.19 -3.47 -10.02
C LEU A 107 -5.72 -2.12 -9.55
N GLN A 108 -5.17 -1.60 -8.45
CA GLN A 108 -5.55 -0.30 -7.91
C GLN A 108 -5.19 0.84 -8.85
N GLU A 109 -3.99 0.82 -9.44
CA GLU A 109 -3.57 1.79 -10.45
C GLU A 109 -4.56 1.82 -11.63
N ARG A 110 -4.88 0.65 -12.19
CA ARG A 110 -5.84 0.55 -13.30
C ARG A 110 -7.22 1.07 -12.89
N TYR A 111 -7.66 0.77 -11.67
CA TYR A 111 -8.92 1.25 -11.14
C TYR A 111 -8.96 2.77 -11.01
N ILE A 112 -7.90 3.37 -10.46
CA ILE A 112 -7.74 4.83 -10.34
C ILE A 112 -7.70 5.47 -11.72
N ALA A 113 -6.92 4.91 -12.63
CA ALA A 113 -6.73 5.41 -13.99
C ALA A 113 -8.06 5.49 -14.74
N LYS A 114 -8.89 4.43 -14.66
CA LYS A 114 -10.16 4.29 -15.40
C LYS A 114 -11.35 4.99 -14.75
N LYS A 115 -11.53 4.87 -13.42
CA LYS A 115 -12.80 5.23 -12.76
C LYS A 115 -12.70 6.40 -11.77
N ARG A 116 -11.52 6.94 -11.47
CA ARG A 116 -11.30 8.02 -10.44
C ARG A 116 -12.17 7.79 -9.20
N PRO A 117 -11.94 6.68 -8.48
CA PRO A 117 -12.83 6.26 -7.42
C PRO A 117 -12.92 7.29 -6.29
N PRO A 118 -14.03 7.30 -5.55
CA PRO A 118 -14.12 8.11 -4.34
C PRO A 118 -13.04 7.72 -3.34
N ILE A 119 -12.48 8.71 -2.65
CA ILE A 119 -11.34 8.54 -1.72
C ILE A 119 -11.67 7.53 -0.61
N ALA A 120 -12.92 7.47 -0.17
CA ALA A 120 -13.39 6.49 0.80
C ALA A 120 -13.21 5.03 0.33
N LYS A 121 -13.41 4.74 -0.97
CA LYS A 121 -13.17 3.41 -1.53
C LYS A 121 -11.68 3.09 -1.55
N MET A 122 -10.84 4.05 -1.95
CA MET A 122 -9.39 3.90 -1.94
C MET A 122 -8.84 3.64 -0.53
N LYS A 123 -9.40 4.32 0.47
CA LYS A 123 -9.04 4.17 1.87
C LYS A 123 -9.25 2.73 2.37
N LEU A 124 -10.34 2.10 1.92
CA LEU A 124 -10.67 0.73 2.24
C LEU A 124 -9.73 -0.24 1.52
N THR A 125 -9.54 -0.07 0.20
CA THR A 125 -8.73 -1.01 -0.60
C THR A 125 -7.25 -1.00 -0.19
N LEU A 126 -6.67 0.18 0.05
CA LEU A 126 -5.27 0.30 0.48
C LEU A 126 -5.04 -0.33 1.86
N ARG A 127 -5.95 -0.08 2.81
CA ARG A 127 -5.91 -0.71 4.15
C ARG A 127 -6.04 -2.23 4.08
N LEU A 128 -6.84 -2.75 3.15
CA LEU A 128 -6.97 -4.19 2.96
C LEU A 128 -5.65 -4.79 2.44
N VAL A 129 -4.97 -4.13 1.50
CA VAL A 129 -3.65 -4.58 1.01
C VAL A 129 -2.63 -4.57 2.14
N GLU A 130 -2.51 -3.47 2.88
CA GLU A 130 -1.60 -3.33 4.03
C GLU A 130 -1.80 -4.45 5.06
N ARG A 131 -3.04 -4.68 5.50
CA ARG A 131 -3.35 -5.66 6.53
C ARG A 131 -3.27 -7.11 6.06
N SER A 132 -3.58 -7.37 4.79
CA SER A 132 -3.63 -8.75 4.28
C SER A 132 -2.23 -9.31 4.04
N TYR A 133 -1.31 -8.48 3.56
CA TYR A 133 0.01 -8.97 3.12
C TYR A 133 1.14 -8.64 4.08
N ARG A 134 0.98 -7.62 4.94
CA ARG A 134 1.98 -7.22 5.95
C ARG A 134 3.40 -7.13 5.34
N ILE A 135 3.56 -6.27 4.33
CA ILE A 135 4.77 -6.19 3.49
C ILE A 135 6.07 -6.17 4.31
N GLN A 136 6.12 -5.40 5.40
CA GLN A 136 7.31 -5.27 6.24
C GLN A 136 7.69 -6.59 6.92
N ASP A 137 6.72 -7.40 7.36
CA ASP A 137 6.98 -8.70 7.94
C ASP A 137 7.51 -9.69 6.90
N GLN A 138 7.00 -9.62 5.66
CA GLN A 138 7.48 -10.45 4.56
C GLN A 138 8.91 -10.06 4.16
N VAL A 139 9.21 -8.76 4.08
CA VAL A 139 10.56 -8.25 3.83
C VAL A 139 11.52 -8.78 4.90
N ASN A 140 11.19 -8.62 6.18
CA ASN A 140 12.01 -9.10 7.30
C ASN A 140 12.19 -10.63 7.32
N PHE A 141 11.23 -11.37 6.77
CA PHE A 141 11.33 -12.82 6.66
C PHE A 141 12.26 -13.23 5.51
N VAL A 142 12.06 -12.63 4.33
CA VAL A 142 12.80 -12.93 3.10
C VAL A 142 14.27 -12.54 3.21
N THR A 143 14.60 -11.44 3.92
CA THR A 143 16.00 -11.00 4.13
C THR A 143 16.88 -12.03 4.83
N LYS A 144 16.29 -12.97 5.59
CA LYS A 144 17.03 -14.08 6.24
C LYS A 144 17.64 -15.06 5.25
N TYR A 145 17.14 -15.09 4.01
CA TYR A 145 17.56 -15.99 2.94
C TYR A 145 18.49 -15.30 1.92
N MET A 146 18.85 -14.04 2.15
CA MET A 146 19.71 -13.25 1.28
C MET A 146 21.18 -13.36 1.70
N ASP A 147 22.08 -13.06 0.76
CA ASP A 147 23.51 -13.06 1.02
C ASP A 147 23.90 -11.92 1.98
N PRO A 148 24.75 -12.17 3.00
CA PRO A 148 25.09 -11.18 4.02
C PRO A 148 25.67 -9.86 3.48
N THR A 149 26.27 -9.89 2.29
CA THR A 149 26.82 -8.72 1.60
C THR A 149 25.74 -7.75 1.16
N ASP A 150 24.57 -8.25 0.80
CA ASP A 150 23.51 -7.50 0.15
C ASP A 150 22.30 -7.24 1.07
N ILE A 151 22.26 -7.86 2.26
CA ILE A 151 21.17 -7.71 3.24
C ILE A 151 20.84 -6.24 3.51
N VAL A 152 21.85 -5.37 3.66
CA VAL A 152 21.62 -3.95 3.98
C VAL A 152 20.89 -3.24 2.83
N ALA A 153 21.37 -3.42 1.61
CA ALA A 153 20.78 -2.81 0.42
C ALA A 153 19.38 -3.37 0.13
N ALA A 154 19.21 -4.69 0.27
CA ALA A 154 17.92 -5.33 0.11
C ALA A 154 16.91 -4.86 1.17
N THR A 155 17.30 -4.84 2.45
CA THR A 155 16.43 -4.37 3.53
C THR A 155 16.02 -2.91 3.30
N GLN A 156 16.94 -2.08 2.81
CA GLN A 156 16.61 -0.70 2.43
C GLN A 156 15.56 -0.65 1.31
N ALA A 157 15.75 -1.39 0.21
CA ALA A 157 14.77 -1.45 -0.88
C ALA A 157 13.40 -1.95 -0.41
N GLY A 158 13.36 -2.97 0.44
CA GLY A 158 12.12 -3.49 1.02
C GLY A 158 11.42 -2.50 1.96
N ASN A 159 12.18 -1.72 2.73
CA ASN A 159 11.62 -0.64 3.56
C ASN A 159 11.10 0.53 2.73
N GLU A 160 11.83 0.94 1.68
CA GLU A 160 11.37 1.96 0.73
C GLU A 160 10.05 1.54 0.07
N ALA A 161 9.87 0.26 -0.27
CA ALA A 161 8.60 -0.27 -0.77
C ALA A 161 7.46 -0.13 0.26
N ALA A 162 7.72 -0.46 1.51
CA ALA A 162 6.74 -0.36 2.60
C ALA A 162 6.36 1.10 2.88
N GLU A 163 7.34 2.00 2.87
CA GLU A 163 7.15 3.44 3.06
C GLU A 163 6.33 4.06 1.92
N ALA A 164 6.64 3.74 0.66
CA ALA A 164 5.86 4.21 -0.49
C ALA A 164 4.38 3.81 -0.41
N LEU A 165 4.09 2.56 0.02
CA LEU A 165 2.72 2.10 0.26
C LEU A 165 2.07 2.85 1.43
N GLN A 166 2.83 3.08 2.51
CA GLN A 166 2.36 3.82 3.67
C GLN A 166 2.08 5.29 3.34
N ASP A 167 2.82 5.90 2.42
CA ASP A 167 2.59 7.25 1.93
C ASP A 167 1.30 7.32 1.11
N ALA A 168 1.03 6.34 0.25
CA ALA A 168 -0.24 6.22 -0.46
C ALA A 168 -1.44 6.11 0.52
N ILE A 169 -1.29 5.32 1.57
CA ILE A 169 -2.28 5.19 2.65
C ILE A 169 -2.44 6.53 3.36
N SER A 170 -1.36 7.08 3.90
CA SER A 170 -1.36 8.31 4.67
C SER A 170 -1.96 9.48 3.89
N PHE A 171 -1.67 9.56 2.59
CA PHE A 171 -2.29 10.52 1.68
C PHE A 171 -3.81 10.40 1.66
N VAL A 172 -4.35 9.20 1.44
CA VAL A 172 -5.80 8.96 1.40
C VAL A 172 -6.47 9.14 2.77
N TYR A 173 -5.74 8.89 3.86
CA TYR A 173 -6.24 9.04 5.24
C TYR A 173 -6.27 10.49 5.71
N ASN A 174 -5.19 11.22 5.45
CA ASN A 174 -5.02 12.61 5.84
C ASN A 174 -5.74 13.56 4.89
N TYR A 175 -6.15 13.07 3.72
CA TYR A 175 -7.09 13.78 2.88
C TYR A 175 -8.49 13.75 3.51
N ASN A 176 -8.68 14.68 4.45
CA ASN A 176 -10.01 15.19 4.72
C ASN A 176 -10.39 15.98 3.47
N ALA A 177 -11.23 15.39 2.61
CA ALA A 177 -11.91 16.18 1.59
C ALA A 177 -12.41 17.43 2.31
N PRO A 178 -12.04 18.65 1.88
CA PRO A 178 -12.61 19.83 2.46
C PRO A 178 -14.11 19.62 2.32
N THR A 179 -14.78 19.39 3.43
CA THR A 179 -16.22 19.40 3.51
C THR A 179 -16.53 20.78 2.95
N ILE A 180 -16.95 20.84 1.68
CA ILE A 180 -17.44 22.07 1.10
C ILE A 180 -18.71 22.32 1.89
N SER A 181 -18.56 22.97 3.05
CA SER A 181 -19.60 23.66 3.79
C SER A 181 -19.97 24.87 2.94
N SER A 182 -20.48 24.61 1.73
CA SER A 182 -21.32 25.57 1.05
C SER A 182 -22.67 25.43 1.75
N SER A 183 -22.92 26.41 2.60
CA SER A 183 -24.23 26.78 3.13
C SER A 183 -25.34 26.50 2.11
N ASN A 184 -26.12 25.44 2.33
CA ASN A 184 -27.60 25.38 2.22
C ASN A 184 -28.22 24.05 1.81
N ASP A 185 -27.48 22.99 1.52
CA ASP A 185 -28.14 21.74 1.11
C ASP A 185 -27.87 20.60 2.09
N ASN A 186 -28.96 20.08 2.66
CA ASN A 186 -29.07 18.89 3.53
C ASN A 186 -28.71 17.58 2.79
N ASP A 187 -27.64 17.55 2.01
CA ASP A 187 -27.26 16.40 1.20
C ASP A 187 -25.97 15.79 1.76
N GLY A 188 -26.16 14.96 2.79
CA GLY A 188 -25.10 14.32 3.54
C GLY A 188 -24.15 13.52 2.64
N ASN A 189 -22.85 13.78 2.81
CA ASN A 189 -21.76 12.88 2.42
C ASN A 189 -21.61 12.61 0.91
N LYS A 190 -21.54 13.67 0.08
CA LYS A 190 -20.98 13.52 -1.27
C LYS A 190 -19.49 13.24 -1.15
N SER A 191 -19.13 11.96 -1.31
CA SER A 191 -17.75 11.51 -1.41
C SER A 191 -17.09 12.19 -2.61
N THR A 192 -16.29 13.21 -2.35
CA THR A 192 -15.63 14.01 -3.38
C THR A 192 -14.77 13.10 -4.25
N MET A 193 -15.02 13.11 -5.56
CA MET A 193 -14.15 12.43 -6.51
C MET A 193 -12.72 12.96 -6.37
N MET A 194 -11.76 12.05 -6.43
CA MET A 194 -10.33 12.36 -6.35
C MET A 194 -9.91 13.33 -7.46
N THR A 195 -9.13 14.37 -7.17
CA THR A 195 -8.59 15.31 -8.18
C THR A 195 -7.56 14.62 -9.09
N LEU A 196 -7.17 15.27 -10.19
CA LEU A 196 -6.16 14.71 -11.10
C LEU A 196 -4.80 14.57 -10.40
N ASP A 197 -4.34 15.62 -9.71
CA ASP A 197 -3.08 15.59 -8.96
C ASP A 197 -3.05 14.48 -7.91
N GLN A 198 -4.19 14.22 -7.25
CA GLN A 198 -4.31 13.13 -6.28
C GLN A 198 -4.24 11.75 -6.93
N LYS A 199 -4.85 11.61 -8.11
CA LYS A 199 -4.76 10.42 -8.91
C LYS A 199 -3.30 10.17 -9.30
N ASP A 200 -2.60 11.18 -9.80
CA ASP A 200 -1.23 11.03 -10.27
C ASP A 200 -0.27 10.72 -9.11
N PHE A 201 -0.45 11.37 -7.95
CA PHE A 201 0.29 11.05 -6.74
C PHE A 201 0.12 9.58 -6.33
N LEU A 202 -1.13 9.09 -6.30
CA LEU A 202 -1.40 7.71 -5.91
C LEU A 202 -0.87 6.69 -6.90
N ILE A 203 -0.98 6.98 -8.20
CA ILE A 203 -0.40 6.12 -9.23
C ILE A 203 1.11 6.05 -9.04
N ASN A 204 1.78 7.17 -8.82
CA ASN A 204 3.24 7.21 -8.61
C ASN A 204 3.65 6.41 -7.36
N ALA A 205 2.98 6.61 -6.22
CA ALA A 205 3.30 5.87 -5.00
C ALA A 205 3.07 4.35 -5.13
N LEU A 206 2.01 3.94 -5.84
CA LEU A 206 1.74 2.52 -6.12
C LEU A 206 2.77 1.91 -7.08
N THR A 207 3.22 2.67 -8.08
CA THR A 207 4.28 2.26 -9.01
C THR A 207 5.61 2.12 -8.29
N GLU A 208 6.01 3.11 -7.48
CA GLU A 208 7.23 3.08 -6.68
C GLU A 208 7.24 1.88 -5.73
N THR A 209 6.12 1.59 -5.06
CA THR A 209 5.97 0.39 -4.23
C THR A 209 6.34 -0.88 -5.01
N ARG A 210 5.88 -1.01 -6.26
CA ARG A 210 6.17 -2.21 -7.08
C ARG A 210 7.64 -2.27 -7.48
N GLU A 211 8.18 -1.17 -7.98
CA GLU A 211 9.57 -1.07 -8.43
C GLU A 211 10.53 -1.43 -7.29
N LYS A 212 10.28 -0.92 -6.09
CA LYS A 212 11.07 -1.26 -4.90
C LYS A 212 10.94 -2.72 -4.46
N ILE A 213 9.78 -3.36 -4.66
CA ILE A 213 9.65 -4.82 -4.47
C ILE A 213 10.44 -5.58 -5.54
N PHE A 214 10.49 -5.11 -6.80
CA PHE A 214 11.34 -5.72 -7.83
C PHE A 214 12.82 -5.65 -7.46
N ASP A 215 13.29 -4.45 -7.09
CA ASP A 215 14.66 -4.23 -6.62
C ASP A 215 14.96 -5.16 -5.44
N PHE A 216 14.07 -5.23 -4.44
CA PHE A 216 14.21 -6.12 -3.29
C PHE A 216 14.38 -7.60 -3.67
N VAL A 217 13.51 -8.10 -4.54
CA VAL A 217 13.50 -9.51 -4.94
C VAL A 217 14.71 -9.86 -5.83
N SER A 218 15.31 -8.88 -6.51
CA SER A 218 16.52 -9.08 -7.32
C SER A 218 17.75 -9.47 -6.49
N TYR A 219 17.78 -9.13 -5.19
CA TYR A 219 18.85 -9.51 -4.26
C TYR A 219 18.79 -10.96 -3.78
N LEU A 220 17.75 -11.72 -4.13
CA LEU A 220 17.68 -13.14 -3.76
C LEU A 220 18.60 -13.97 -4.65
N PRO A 221 19.43 -14.86 -4.06
CA PRO A 221 20.31 -15.73 -4.83
C PRO A 221 19.52 -16.75 -5.65
N ASP A 222 18.39 -17.22 -5.12
CA ASP A 222 17.53 -18.21 -5.76
C ASP A 222 16.30 -17.57 -6.41
N GLN A 223 16.46 -17.21 -7.69
CA GLN A 223 15.37 -16.67 -8.51
C GLN A 223 14.32 -17.71 -8.90
N SER A 224 14.59 -19.02 -8.72
CA SER A 224 13.63 -20.06 -9.10
C SER A 224 12.36 -19.99 -8.25
N LYS A 225 12.51 -19.80 -6.93
CA LYS A 225 11.39 -19.67 -5.99
C LYS A 225 10.53 -18.43 -6.25
N VAL A 226 11.15 -17.34 -6.70
CA VAL A 226 10.46 -16.12 -7.10
C VAL A 226 9.55 -16.40 -8.30
N LEU A 227 10.07 -17.09 -9.32
CA LEU A 227 9.32 -17.44 -10.52
C LEU A 227 8.17 -18.41 -10.19
N GLU A 228 8.38 -19.38 -9.31
CA GLU A 228 7.33 -20.29 -8.86
C GLU A 228 6.22 -19.56 -8.09
N ALA A 229 6.57 -18.64 -7.20
CA ALA A 229 5.60 -17.81 -6.49
C ALA A 229 4.77 -16.94 -7.45
N ARG A 230 5.42 -16.34 -8.47
CA ARG A 230 4.75 -15.55 -9.51
C ARG A 230 3.87 -16.41 -10.43
N ALA A 231 4.32 -17.62 -10.77
CA ALA A 231 3.55 -18.57 -11.58
C ALA A 231 2.24 -18.98 -10.87
N ARG A 232 2.29 -19.15 -9.54
CA ARG A 232 1.08 -19.40 -8.74
C ARG A 232 0.08 -18.24 -8.85
N VAL A 233 0.54 -17.00 -8.73
CA VAL A 233 -0.33 -15.81 -8.90
C VAL A 233 -0.94 -15.76 -10.31
N GLU A 234 -0.15 -16.10 -11.34
CA GLU A 234 -0.62 -16.18 -12.73
C GLU A 234 -1.70 -17.23 -12.92
N GLU A 235 -1.50 -18.42 -12.35
CA GLU A 235 -2.46 -19.51 -12.40
C GLU A 235 -3.77 -19.15 -11.69
N GLU A 236 -3.69 -18.59 -10.48
CA GLU A 236 -4.86 -18.11 -9.74
C GLU A 236 -5.61 -17.03 -10.53
N ASN A 237 -4.90 -16.11 -11.19
CA ASN A 237 -5.52 -15.09 -12.03
C ASN A 237 -6.17 -15.63 -13.29
N LYS A 238 -5.62 -16.69 -13.87
CA LYS A 238 -6.24 -17.41 -14.97
C LYS A 238 -7.51 -18.12 -14.50
N LEU A 239 -7.48 -18.80 -13.36
CA LEU A 239 -8.67 -19.44 -12.79
C LEU A 239 -9.76 -18.42 -12.47
N ASN A 240 -9.40 -17.29 -11.85
CA ASN A 240 -10.32 -16.19 -11.60
C ASN A 240 -10.93 -15.60 -12.89
N LYS A 241 -10.18 -15.63 -14.00
CA LYS A 241 -10.67 -15.24 -15.32
C LYS A 241 -11.71 -16.21 -15.84
N ASP A 242 -11.43 -17.49 -15.72
CA ASP A 242 -12.26 -18.56 -16.26
C ASP A 242 -13.56 -18.73 -15.44
N GLU A 243 -13.53 -18.40 -14.13
CA GLU A 243 -14.71 -18.39 -13.26
C GLU A 243 -15.60 -17.15 -13.44
N PHE A 244 -15.06 -16.02 -13.89
CA PHE A 244 -15.83 -14.79 -14.04
C PHE A 244 -16.76 -14.87 -15.26
N ASP A 245 -18.06 -14.71 -15.02
CA ASP A 245 -19.09 -14.67 -16.06
C ASP A 245 -18.77 -13.55 -17.09
N PRO A 246 -18.60 -13.88 -18.39
CA PRO A 246 -18.30 -12.90 -19.42
C PRO A 246 -19.36 -11.82 -19.55
N ASP A 247 -20.61 -12.10 -19.17
CA ASP A 247 -21.71 -11.12 -19.23
C ASP A 247 -21.57 -10.04 -18.14
N LEU A 248 -21.01 -10.38 -16.98
CA LEU A 248 -20.65 -9.45 -15.90
C LEU A 248 -19.31 -8.73 -16.15
N ALA A 249 -18.44 -9.29 -16.99
CA ALA A 249 -17.11 -8.74 -17.27
C ALA A 249 -17.17 -7.35 -17.95
N ASN A 250 -18.21 -7.10 -18.76
CA ASN A 250 -18.38 -5.82 -19.47
C ASN A 250 -18.67 -4.64 -18.52
N ASP A 251 -19.35 -4.87 -17.40
CA ASP A 251 -19.68 -3.82 -16.41
C ASP A 251 -18.61 -3.74 -15.28
N ALA A 252 -18.08 -4.89 -14.89
CA ALA A 252 -17.02 -4.97 -13.88
C ALA A 252 -15.70 -4.33 -14.35
N GLY A 253 -15.36 -4.46 -15.65
CA GLY A 253 -14.46 -3.61 -16.45
C GLY A 253 -13.03 -3.31 -15.94
N VAL A 254 -12.65 -3.77 -14.76
CA VAL A 254 -11.40 -3.42 -14.06
C VAL A 254 -10.58 -4.67 -13.74
N PHE A 255 -11.23 -5.82 -13.60
CA PHE A 255 -10.63 -7.00 -12.97
C PHE A 255 -9.85 -7.95 -13.90
N ASN A 256 -9.95 -7.86 -15.23
CA ASN A 256 -9.16 -8.75 -16.11
C ASN A 256 -9.10 -8.30 -17.59
N PRO A 257 -8.06 -8.68 -18.38
CA PRO A 257 -6.77 -9.23 -17.98
C PRO A 257 -5.91 -8.19 -17.24
N ILE A 258 -5.27 -8.59 -16.14
CA ILE A 258 -4.23 -7.78 -15.46
C ILE A 258 -2.91 -8.06 -16.18
N VAL A 259 -2.25 -7.00 -16.66
CA VAL A 259 -0.86 -7.13 -17.12
C VAL A 259 -0.01 -7.14 -15.85
N LEU A 260 0.54 -8.30 -15.52
CA LEU A 260 1.42 -8.45 -14.37
C LEU A 260 2.76 -7.79 -14.67
N PRO A 261 3.35 -7.07 -13.70
CA PRO A 261 4.50 -6.21 -13.98
C PRO A 261 5.74 -7.01 -14.39
N TRP A 262 5.89 -8.25 -13.93
CA TRP A 262 7.00 -9.13 -14.30
C TRP A 262 6.85 -9.79 -15.68
N ASN A 263 5.70 -9.63 -16.35
CA ASN A 263 5.55 -10.06 -17.75
C ASN A 263 6.19 -9.06 -18.72
N GLU A 264 6.27 -7.79 -18.33
CA GLU A 264 6.92 -6.76 -19.13
C GLU A 264 8.45 -6.97 -19.16
N GLU A 265 9.04 -7.39 -18.04
CA GLU A 265 10.46 -7.74 -17.96
C GLU A 265 10.83 -8.94 -18.84
N ARG A 266 9.99 -9.98 -18.91
CA ARG A 266 10.23 -11.13 -19.80
C ARG A 266 10.24 -10.79 -21.28
N SER A 267 9.68 -9.64 -21.67
CA SER A 267 9.55 -9.21 -23.06
C SER A 267 10.69 -8.30 -23.54
N LYS A 268 11.56 -7.85 -22.64
CA LYS A 268 12.75 -7.04 -22.94
C LYS A 268 13.99 -7.91 -23.06
#